data_AF-A0A5A8CLU7-F1
#
_entry.id   AF-A0A5A8CLU7-F1
#
_cell.length_a   1.000
_cell.length_b   1.000
_cell.length_c   1.000
_cell.angle_alpha   90.00
_cell.angle_beta   90.00
_cell.angle_gamma   90.00
#
_symmetry.space_group_name_H-M   'P 1'
#
loop_
_entity.id
_entity.type
_entity.pdbx_description
1 polymer ?
#
loop_
_entity_poly.entity_id
_entity_poly.type
_entity_poly.pdbx_seq_one_letter_code
_entity_poly.pdbx_strand_id
1 'polypeptide(L)'
;MAAIRAARPDGRADDELRPMIADLSLLSRADGSAKLACGETSVVAGVFGPMPSRSSRLEDPTKMVIEVTVRPMAGQASRVEKALERRILGVLERAVDVAAHPRALVRVAVQVCGNGGGLAAAALNACTLALLDAAVPLQYCPHACDVAVLPAARPSEAAAGSGAAGASPKPSSGSATRLVIDPTEEEEAAARACFSAVFVPADAPQARGLATSTARAASLRIAGSTSREEAEGAVALAEAGAAAAGAFLSLAMRRRTAQDAERRGVVLQG
;
A
#
# COMPACT_ATOMS: atom_id res chain seq x y z
N MET A 1 -5.64 18.38 31.98
CA MET A 1 -6.22 19.21 30.90
C MET A 1 -5.93 18.52 29.58
N ALA A 2 -6.89 17.77 29.05
CA ALA A 2 -6.76 17.08 27.76
C ALA A 2 -6.74 18.13 26.65
N ALA A 3 -5.63 18.23 25.92
CA ALA A 3 -5.57 19.04 24.72
C ALA A 3 -6.64 18.52 23.75
N ILE A 4 -7.59 19.38 23.39
CA ILE A 4 -8.57 19.11 22.33
C ILE A 4 -7.75 19.04 21.03
N ARG A 5 -7.22 17.85 20.72
CA ARG A 5 -6.64 17.55 19.41
C ARG A 5 -7.74 17.77 18.40
N ALA A 6 -7.47 18.53 17.34
CA ALA A 6 -8.40 18.71 16.24
C ALA A 6 -8.84 17.31 15.78
N ALA A 7 -10.08 16.91 16.02
CA ALA A 7 -10.55 15.61 15.55
C ALA A 7 -10.39 15.56 14.02
N ARG A 8 -9.94 14.42 13.48
CA ARG A 8 -10.02 14.19 12.03
C ARG A 8 -11.49 14.38 11.60
N PRO A 9 -11.80 14.77 10.35
CA PRO A 9 -13.18 14.85 9.88
C PRO A 9 -13.97 13.55 10.16
N ASP A 10 -13.27 12.41 10.19
CA ASP A 10 -13.82 11.08 10.47
C ASP A 10 -13.90 10.72 11.97
N GLY A 11 -13.40 11.55 12.89
CA GLY A 11 -13.34 11.26 14.33
C GLY A 11 -12.27 10.23 14.76
N ARG A 12 -11.44 9.74 13.83
CA ARG A 12 -10.36 8.76 14.09
C ARG A 12 -9.15 9.37 14.81
N ALA A 13 -8.40 8.53 15.51
CA ALA A 13 -7.11 8.92 16.08
C ALA A 13 -6.02 9.09 14.99
N ASP A 14 -4.92 9.75 15.36
CA ASP A 14 -3.77 10.00 14.47
C ASP A 14 -3.09 8.70 14.04
N ASP A 15 -3.17 7.68 14.90
CA ASP A 15 -2.48 6.40 14.76
C ASP A 15 -3.41 5.27 14.27
N GLU A 16 -4.65 5.61 13.89
CA GLU A 16 -5.70 4.64 13.58
C GLU A 16 -5.96 4.52 12.07
N LEU A 17 -5.81 3.30 11.57
CA LEU A 17 -6.12 2.93 10.18
C LEU A 17 -7.62 2.93 9.90
N ARG A 18 -8.01 3.17 8.64
CA ARG A 18 -9.40 2.91 8.21
C ARG A 18 -9.73 1.43 8.32
N PRO A 19 -11.02 1.09 8.51
CA PRO A 19 -11.45 -0.30 8.43
C PRO A 19 -11.07 -0.88 7.06
N MET A 20 -10.28 -1.96 7.10
CA MET A 20 -9.87 -2.70 5.92
C MET A 20 -10.77 -3.92 5.74
N ILE A 21 -11.17 -4.16 4.49
CA ILE A 21 -11.90 -5.34 4.07
C ILE A 21 -11.13 -5.93 2.90
N ALA A 22 -10.78 -7.22 3.00
CA ALA A 22 -10.07 -7.94 1.95
C ALA A 22 -10.89 -9.15 1.52
N ASP A 23 -11.17 -9.24 0.21
CA ASP A 23 -11.80 -10.38 -0.43
C ASP A 23 -10.81 -11.01 -1.40
N LEU A 24 -10.60 -12.32 -1.28
CA LEU A 24 -9.63 -13.07 -2.08
C LEU A 24 -10.33 -13.93 -3.14
N SER A 25 -9.63 -14.22 -4.24
CA SER A 25 -10.05 -15.10 -5.33
C SER A 25 -11.44 -14.74 -5.88
N LEU A 26 -11.60 -13.48 -6.28
CA LEU A 26 -12.83 -12.94 -6.88
C LEU A 26 -12.88 -13.15 -8.40
N LEU A 27 -11.72 -13.14 -9.06
CA LEU A 27 -11.63 -13.26 -10.51
C LEU A 27 -11.39 -14.72 -10.90
N SER A 28 -12.33 -15.31 -11.63
CA SER A 28 -12.24 -16.70 -12.11
C SER A 28 -11.18 -16.91 -13.21
N ARG A 29 -10.77 -15.83 -13.89
CA ARG A 29 -9.80 -15.88 -15.00
C ARG A 29 -8.36 -15.62 -14.56
N ALA A 30 -8.17 -15.04 -13.37
CA ALA A 30 -6.85 -14.81 -12.81
C ALA A 30 -6.47 -16.01 -11.94
N ASP A 31 -5.18 -16.35 -11.91
CA ASP A 31 -4.69 -17.46 -11.07
C ASP A 31 -4.73 -17.08 -9.59
N GLY A 32 -4.61 -15.78 -9.29
CA GLY A 32 -4.92 -15.21 -7.98
C GLY A 32 -5.53 -13.83 -8.11
N SER A 33 -6.39 -13.47 -7.17
CA SER A 33 -6.94 -12.11 -7.13
C SER A 33 -7.27 -11.67 -5.72
N ALA A 34 -7.23 -10.37 -5.50
CA ALA A 34 -7.58 -9.77 -4.23
C ALA A 34 -8.26 -8.42 -4.46
N LYS A 35 -9.36 -8.18 -3.77
CA LYS A 35 -9.95 -6.85 -3.61
C LYS A 35 -9.65 -6.38 -2.20
N LEU A 36 -9.10 -5.19 -2.10
CA LEU A 36 -8.87 -4.52 -0.82
C LEU A 36 -9.67 -3.22 -0.82
N ALA A 37 -10.51 -3.05 0.20
CA ALA A 37 -11.18 -1.80 0.51
C ALA A 37 -10.61 -1.25 1.81
N CYS A 38 -10.17 0.00 1.79
CA CYS A 38 -9.66 0.74 2.93
C CYS A 38 -10.52 2.01 3.07
N GLY A 39 -11.59 1.94 3.86
CA GLY A 39 -12.65 2.96 3.86
C GLY A 39 -13.23 3.17 2.46
N GLU A 40 -13.05 4.38 1.90
CA GLU A 40 -13.55 4.77 0.58
C GLU A 40 -12.63 4.35 -0.58
N THR A 41 -11.37 4.02 -0.30
CA THR A 41 -10.42 3.56 -1.32
C THR A 41 -10.63 2.08 -1.56
N SER A 42 -10.96 1.69 -2.80
CA SER A 42 -11.12 0.29 -3.19
C SER A 42 -10.24 -0.03 -4.40
N VAL A 43 -9.48 -1.10 -4.30
CA VAL A 43 -8.56 -1.57 -5.36
C VAL A 43 -8.74 -3.07 -5.57
N VAL A 44 -8.71 -3.51 -6.81
CA VAL A 44 -8.74 -4.92 -7.21
C VAL A 44 -7.42 -5.25 -7.91
N ALA A 45 -6.68 -6.24 -7.40
CA ALA A 45 -5.50 -6.78 -8.03
C ALA A 45 -5.78 -8.18 -8.56
N GLY A 46 -5.34 -8.45 -9.79
CA GLY A 46 -5.34 -9.77 -10.40
C GLY A 46 -3.93 -10.16 -10.80
N VAL A 47 -3.51 -11.35 -10.40
CA VAL A 47 -2.23 -11.95 -10.78
C VAL A 47 -2.51 -13.07 -11.77
N PHE A 48 -1.84 -12.97 -12.90
CA PHE A 48 -1.70 -14.06 -13.85
C PHE A 48 -0.35 -14.67 -13.57
N GLY A 49 -0.39 -15.93 -13.14
CA GLY A 49 0.71 -16.66 -12.55
C GLY A 49 1.91 -16.81 -13.49
N PRO A 50 2.91 -17.59 -13.09
CA PRO A 50 4.13 -17.75 -13.86
C PRO A 50 3.81 -18.46 -15.20
N MET A 51 3.60 -17.65 -16.23
CA MET A 51 3.39 -18.12 -17.60
C MET A 51 4.75 -18.17 -18.32
N PRO A 52 4.95 -19.09 -19.27
CA PRO A 52 6.15 -19.05 -20.10
C PRO A 52 6.20 -17.72 -20.86
N SER A 53 7.34 -17.04 -20.83
CA SER A 53 7.55 -15.79 -21.56
C SER A 53 7.42 -16.06 -23.06
N ARG A 54 6.29 -15.68 -23.67
CA ARG A 54 6.04 -15.86 -25.12
C ARG A 54 6.78 -14.85 -26.00
N SER A 55 7.39 -13.82 -25.40
CA SER A 55 8.09 -12.76 -26.12
C SER A 55 9.58 -12.85 -25.85
N SER A 56 10.38 -12.99 -26.90
CA SER A 56 11.86 -13.03 -26.81
C SER A 56 12.48 -11.75 -26.24
N ARG A 57 11.73 -10.63 -26.16
CA ARG A 57 12.20 -9.37 -25.56
C ARG A 57 12.03 -9.31 -24.04
N LEU A 58 11.11 -10.11 -23.49
CA LEU A 58 10.85 -10.20 -22.04
C LEU A 58 11.34 -11.54 -21.48
N GLU A 59 12.03 -12.34 -22.30
CA GLU A 59 12.60 -13.60 -21.85
C GLU A 59 13.96 -13.35 -21.24
N ASP A 60 14.02 -13.41 -19.92
CA ASP A 60 15.28 -13.48 -19.20
C ASP A 60 15.57 -14.96 -18.83
N PRO A 61 16.67 -15.55 -19.30
CA PRO A 61 16.98 -16.96 -19.05
C PRO A 61 17.38 -17.23 -17.59
N THR A 62 17.78 -16.19 -16.85
CA THR A 62 18.31 -16.30 -15.48
C THR A 62 17.31 -15.92 -14.41
N LYS A 63 16.22 -15.22 -14.75
CA LYS A 63 15.32 -14.61 -13.79
C LYS A 63 13.87 -14.59 -14.31
N MET A 64 12.91 -14.74 -13.40
CA MET A 64 11.50 -14.44 -13.67
C MET A 64 11.29 -12.95 -13.96
N VAL A 65 10.46 -12.62 -14.94
CA VAL A 65 10.08 -11.24 -15.24
C VAL A 65 8.74 -10.93 -14.60
N ILE A 66 8.63 -9.76 -13.98
CA ILE A 66 7.39 -9.27 -13.38
C ILE A 66 6.92 -8.07 -14.19
N GLU A 67 5.67 -8.08 -14.61
CA GLU A 67 5.03 -6.95 -15.27
C GLU A 67 3.89 -6.45 -14.40
N VAL A 68 3.90 -5.16 -14.05
CA VAL A 68 2.84 -4.51 -13.27
C VAL A 68 2.14 -3.49 -14.15
N THR A 69 0.82 -3.59 -14.23
CA THR A 69 -0.03 -2.59 -14.92
C THR A 69 -1.06 -2.06 -13.94
N VAL A 70 -1.10 -0.75 -13.74
CA VAL A 70 -2.10 -0.06 -12.92
C VAL A 70 -3.07 0.66 -13.85
N ARG A 71 -4.35 0.32 -13.72
CA ARG A 71 -5.45 0.93 -14.43
C ARG A 71 -6.20 1.87 -13.50
N PRO A 72 -6.34 3.16 -13.86
CA PRO A 72 -7.12 4.11 -13.09
C PRO A 72 -8.62 3.78 -13.17
N MET A 73 -9.41 4.43 -12.33
CA MET A 73 -10.88 4.28 -12.30
C MET A 73 -11.54 4.71 -13.62
N ALA A 74 -11.06 5.80 -14.22
CA ALA A 74 -11.56 6.31 -15.49
C ALA A 74 -10.41 6.83 -16.35
N GLY A 75 -10.47 6.60 -17.65
CA GLY A 75 -9.50 7.10 -18.62
C GLY A 75 -8.26 6.22 -18.82
N GLN A 76 -7.25 6.80 -19.46
CA GLN A 76 -5.97 6.15 -19.73
C GLN A 76 -4.98 6.39 -18.58
N ALA A 77 -4.04 5.46 -18.39
CA ALA A 77 -2.98 5.61 -17.39
C ALA A 77 -2.16 6.89 -17.65
N SER A 78 -2.22 7.82 -16.70
CA SER A 78 -1.44 9.05 -16.70
C SER A 78 -0.02 8.79 -16.19
N ARG A 79 0.78 9.87 -16.07
CA ARG A 79 2.15 9.80 -15.55
C ARG A 79 2.19 9.35 -14.09
N VAL A 80 1.14 9.62 -13.32
CA VAL A 80 1.03 9.27 -11.90
C VAL A 80 0.89 7.76 -11.73
N GLU A 81 -0.01 7.12 -12.50
CA GLU A 81 -0.20 5.67 -12.47
C GLU A 81 1.05 4.95 -12.97
N LYS A 82 1.70 5.43 -14.02
CA LYS A 82 3.00 4.87 -14.47
C LYS A 82 4.12 5.03 -13.45
N ALA A 83 4.07 6.06 -12.60
CA ALA A 83 5.01 6.18 -11.48
C ALA A 83 4.67 5.19 -10.37
N LEU A 84 3.38 4.95 -10.11
CA LEU A 84 2.91 3.94 -9.16
C LEU A 84 3.25 2.51 -9.64
N GLU A 85 3.07 2.21 -10.92
CA GLU A 85 3.47 0.94 -11.56
C GLU A 85 4.95 0.64 -11.30
N ARG A 86 5.84 1.58 -11.64
CA ARG A 86 7.29 1.42 -11.45
C ARG A 86 7.65 1.23 -9.98
N ARG A 87 6.92 1.88 -9.07
CA ARG A 87 7.14 1.74 -7.63
C ARG A 87 6.72 0.36 -7.13
N ILE A 88 5.53 -0.11 -7.51
CA ILE A 88 5.05 -1.44 -7.14
C ILE A 88 5.99 -2.49 -7.73
N LEU A 89 6.40 -2.34 -8.99
CA LEU A 89 7.36 -3.22 -9.64
C LEU A 89 8.67 -3.32 -8.84
N GLY A 90 9.28 -2.18 -8.47
CA GLY A 90 10.54 -2.19 -7.72
C GLY A 90 10.45 -2.83 -6.32
N VAL A 91 9.25 -2.85 -5.71
CA VAL A 91 9.02 -3.60 -4.46
C VAL A 91 8.82 -5.09 -4.76
N LEU A 92 8.00 -5.43 -5.75
CA LEU A 92 7.67 -6.81 -6.08
C LEU A 92 8.88 -7.60 -6.61
N GLU A 93 9.74 -6.98 -7.41
CA GLU A 93 11.00 -7.59 -7.89
C GLU A 93 11.92 -8.01 -6.75
N ARG A 94 11.85 -7.32 -5.61
CA ARG A 94 12.65 -7.65 -4.42
C ARG A 94 11.96 -8.66 -3.50
N ALA A 95 10.63 -8.69 -3.51
CA ALA A 95 9.81 -9.54 -2.66
C ALA A 95 9.65 -10.95 -3.23
N VAL A 96 9.58 -11.07 -4.56
CA VAL A 96 9.36 -12.34 -5.27
C VAL A 96 10.69 -13.08 -5.40
N ASP A 97 10.65 -14.40 -5.22
CA ASP A 97 11.82 -15.23 -5.47
C ASP A 97 12.00 -15.48 -6.97
N VAL A 98 12.73 -14.56 -7.59
CA VAL A 98 12.94 -14.50 -9.04
C VAL A 98 13.75 -15.70 -9.56
N ALA A 99 14.52 -16.36 -8.69
CA ALA A 99 15.34 -17.52 -9.04
C ALA A 99 14.56 -18.84 -9.09
N ALA A 100 13.37 -18.90 -8.46
CA ALA A 100 12.57 -20.11 -8.39
C ALA A 100 12.04 -20.56 -9.76
N HIS A 101 11.77 -19.61 -10.67
CA HIS A 101 11.17 -19.88 -11.98
C HIS A 101 11.87 -19.11 -13.13
N PRO A 102 12.98 -19.63 -13.67
CA PRO A 102 13.64 -19.01 -14.83
C PRO A 102 12.75 -19.07 -16.08
N ARG A 103 12.76 -18.00 -16.90
CA ARG A 103 11.90 -17.84 -18.11
C ARG A 103 10.39 -17.80 -17.84
N ALA A 104 9.99 -17.55 -16.60
CA ALA A 104 8.60 -17.28 -16.27
C ALA A 104 8.30 -15.77 -16.33
N LEU A 105 7.05 -15.45 -16.64
CA LEU A 105 6.49 -14.11 -16.60
C LEU A 105 5.30 -14.12 -15.65
N VAL A 106 5.33 -13.26 -14.63
CA VAL A 106 4.19 -12.99 -13.76
C VAL A 106 3.63 -11.63 -14.12
N ARG A 107 2.34 -11.56 -14.46
CA ARG A 107 1.68 -10.30 -14.78
C ARG A 107 0.69 -9.93 -13.69
N VAL A 108 0.89 -8.76 -13.09
CA VAL A 108 0.03 -8.19 -12.06
C VAL A 108 -0.75 -7.02 -12.67
N ALA A 109 -2.07 -7.15 -12.71
CA ALA A 109 -2.97 -6.09 -13.14
C ALA A 109 -3.71 -5.53 -11.93
N VAL A 110 -3.55 -4.24 -11.68
CA VAL A 110 -4.22 -3.51 -10.60
C VAL A 110 -5.28 -2.61 -11.23
N GLN A 111 -6.51 -2.71 -10.75
CA GLN A 111 -7.62 -1.85 -11.14
C GLN A 111 -8.05 -1.04 -9.92
N VAL A 112 -7.98 0.29 -10.04
CA VAL A 112 -8.50 1.20 -9.03
C VAL A 112 -10.02 1.31 -9.24
N CYS A 113 -10.79 1.05 -8.20
CA CYS A 113 -12.26 1.14 -8.22
C CYS A 113 -12.78 2.39 -7.49
N GLY A 114 -12.07 2.82 -6.45
CA GLY A 114 -12.38 4.04 -5.70
C GLY A 114 -11.09 4.63 -5.15
N ASN A 115 -11.01 5.96 -5.17
CA ASN A 115 -9.89 6.71 -4.61
C ASN A 115 -10.44 7.65 -3.54
N GLY A 116 -10.09 7.38 -2.29
CA GLY A 116 -10.35 8.27 -1.15
C GLY A 116 -9.07 8.51 -0.35
N GLY A 117 -7.90 8.52 -1.02
CA GLY A 117 -6.57 8.68 -0.41
C GLY A 117 -5.88 7.36 -0.06
N GLY A 118 -4.55 7.38 0.02
CA GLY A 118 -3.75 6.20 0.38
C GLY A 118 -3.71 5.11 -0.70
N LEU A 119 -3.89 5.49 -1.96
CA LEU A 119 -4.02 4.57 -3.09
C LEU A 119 -2.79 3.67 -3.27
N ALA A 120 -1.60 4.21 -3.01
CA ALA A 120 -0.36 3.48 -3.22
C ALA A 120 -0.17 2.35 -2.21
N ALA A 121 -0.48 2.59 -0.94
CA ALA A 121 -0.47 1.55 0.08
C ALA A 121 -1.53 0.48 -0.19
N ALA A 122 -2.77 0.90 -0.49
CA ALA A 122 -3.86 -0.02 -0.79
C ALA A 122 -3.55 -0.91 -2.01
N ALA A 123 -3.01 -0.34 -3.09
CA ALA A 123 -2.64 -1.08 -4.28
C ALA A 123 -1.54 -2.12 -4.00
N LEU A 124 -0.51 -1.74 -3.23
CA LEU A 124 0.58 -2.65 -2.89
C LEU A 124 0.10 -3.80 -2.00
N ASN A 125 -0.71 -3.51 -0.99
CA ASN A 125 -1.32 -4.53 -0.13
C ASN A 125 -2.23 -5.48 -0.91
N ALA A 126 -3.02 -4.97 -1.85
CA ALA A 126 -3.83 -5.78 -2.75
C ALA A 126 -2.97 -6.69 -3.66
N CYS A 127 -1.87 -6.17 -4.20
CA CYS A 127 -0.92 -6.97 -4.99
C CYS A 127 -0.31 -8.10 -4.16
N THR A 128 0.11 -7.82 -2.91
CA THR A 128 0.67 -8.84 -2.02
C THR A 128 -0.33 -9.97 -1.76
N LEU A 129 -1.58 -9.62 -1.47
CA LEU A 129 -2.64 -10.61 -1.27
C LEU A 129 -2.91 -11.43 -2.54
N ALA A 130 -2.94 -10.79 -3.71
CA ALA A 130 -3.18 -11.49 -4.97
C ALA A 130 -2.02 -12.43 -5.35
N LEU A 131 -0.77 -12.06 -5.03
CA LEU A 131 0.41 -12.91 -5.23
C LEU A 131 0.41 -14.13 -4.30
N LEU A 132 -0.02 -13.93 -3.06
CA LEU A 132 -0.19 -15.02 -2.09
C LEU A 132 -1.31 -15.98 -2.50
N ASP A 133 -2.43 -15.46 -3.00
CA ASP A 133 -3.54 -16.26 -3.54
C ASP A 133 -3.11 -17.07 -4.78
N ALA A 134 -2.31 -16.47 -5.67
CA ALA A 134 -1.71 -17.15 -6.82
C ALA A 134 -0.59 -18.16 -6.46
N ALA A 135 -0.25 -18.28 -5.17
CA ALA A 135 0.84 -19.13 -4.66
C ALA A 135 2.20 -18.89 -5.35
N VAL A 136 2.49 -17.64 -5.73
CA VAL A 136 3.80 -17.25 -6.27
C VAL A 136 4.83 -17.31 -5.13
N PRO A 137 6.03 -17.90 -5.34
CA PRO A 137 7.06 -17.95 -4.30
C PRO A 137 7.55 -16.55 -3.96
N LEU A 138 7.25 -16.11 -2.74
CA LEU A 138 7.68 -14.83 -2.16
C LEU A 138 8.74 -15.08 -1.10
N GLN A 139 9.83 -14.31 -1.14
CA GLN A 139 10.84 -14.28 -0.07
C GLN A 139 10.29 -13.56 1.17
N TYR A 140 9.41 -12.58 0.97
CA TYR A 140 8.72 -11.87 2.04
C TYR A 140 7.42 -11.25 1.54
N CYS A 141 6.51 -10.94 2.47
CA CYS A 141 5.25 -10.25 2.18
C CYS A 141 5.42 -8.75 2.45
N PRO A 142 5.46 -7.89 1.41
CA PRO A 142 5.54 -6.46 1.63
C PRO A 142 4.17 -5.91 2.05
N HIS A 143 4.17 -5.06 3.08
CA HIS A 143 3.00 -4.34 3.57
C HIS A 143 3.28 -2.85 3.46
N ALA A 144 2.34 -2.07 2.95
CA ALA A 144 2.50 -0.63 2.83
C ALA A 144 1.51 0.11 3.71
N CYS A 145 1.98 1.23 4.26
CA CYS A 145 1.17 2.21 4.94
C CYS A 145 1.54 3.61 4.44
N ASP A 146 0.52 4.42 4.16
CA ASP A 146 0.70 5.81 3.80
C ASP A 146 0.53 6.67 5.08
N VAL A 147 1.32 7.74 5.20
CA VAL A 147 1.32 8.69 6.32
C VAL A 147 1.38 10.09 5.74
N ALA A 148 0.53 10.98 6.21
CA ALA A 148 0.57 12.38 5.83
C ALA A 148 1.10 13.26 6.96
N VAL A 149 1.82 14.30 6.56
CA VAL A 149 2.25 15.40 7.40
C VAL A 149 1.31 16.56 7.17
N LEU A 150 0.40 16.77 8.10
CA LEU A 150 -0.53 17.89 8.08
C LEU A 150 0.09 19.08 8.82
N PRO A 151 0.06 20.28 8.23
CA PRO A 151 0.33 21.50 8.99
C PRO A 151 -0.77 21.64 10.05
N ALA A 152 -0.45 21.94 11.32
CA ALA A 152 -1.51 22.24 12.29
C ALA A 152 -2.29 23.46 11.82
N ALA A 153 -3.54 23.26 11.45
CA ALA A 153 -4.46 24.35 11.18
C ALA A 153 -4.55 25.23 12.42
N ARG A 154 -4.41 26.55 12.24
CA ARG A 154 -4.71 27.51 13.31
C ARG A 154 -6.22 27.44 13.57
N PRO A 155 -6.68 27.48 14.83
CA PRO A 155 -8.10 27.34 15.19
C PRO A 155 -8.98 28.57 14.83
N SER A 156 -8.77 29.28 13.71
CA SER A 156 -9.53 30.49 13.35
C SER A 156 -10.37 30.42 12.07
N GLU A 157 -10.37 29.33 11.31
CA GLU A 157 -11.08 29.27 10.00
C GLU A 157 -12.28 28.32 9.95
N ALA A 158 -12.68 27.68 11.06
CA ALA A 158 -13.91 26.89 11.13
C ALA A 158 -15.22 27.75 11.08
N ALA A 159 -15.11 29.06 10.84
CA ALA A 159 -16.25 29.97 10.78
C ALA A 159 -16.10 31.05 9.69
N ALA A 160 -15.74 30.69 8.45
CA ALA A 160 -16.01 31.57 7.31
C ALA A 160 -16.04 30.77 6.00
N GLY A 161 -17.22 30.75 5.37
CA GLY A 161 -17.39 30.19 4.03
C GLY A 161 -16.81 31.09 2.94
N SER A 162 -16.61 30.45 1.78
CA SER A 162 -16.41 31.00 0.44
C SER A 162 -15.06 31.66 0.10
N GLY A 163 -14.48 31.20 -1.02
CA GLY A 163 -13.77 32.09 -1.94
C GLY A 163 -12.25 31.90 -2.07
N ALA A 164 -11.86 31.42 -3.25
CA ALA A 164 -10.70 31.81 -4.05
C ALA A 164 -9.28 31.33 -3.64
N ALA A 165 -8.76 30.49 -4.55
CA ALA A 165 -7.50 30.64 -5.28
C ALA A 165 -6.23 31.11 -4.54
N GLY A 166 -5.25 30.19 -4.48
CA GLY A 166 -3.86 30.48 -4.82
C GLY A 166 -3.04 31.22 -3.78
N ALA A 167 -2.37 30.48 -2.90
CA ALA A 167 -1.03 30.82 -2.42
C ALA A 167 -0.41 29.62 -1.70
N SER A 168 0.74 29.15 -2.18
CA SER A 168 1.62 28.28 -1.39
C SER A 168 2.23 29.12 -0.25
N PRO A 169 1.94 28.85 1.04
CA PRO A 169 2.62 29.55 2.11
C PRO A 169 3.90 28.80 2.46
N LYS A 170 5.06 29.44 2.29
CA LYS A 170 6.32 29.00 2.90
C LYS A 170 6.16 29.05 4.44
N PRO A 171 6.43 27.97 5.19
CA PRO A 171 6.33 28.02 6.63
C PRO A 171 7.66 28.49 7.24
N SER A 172 7.62 29.64 7.90
CA SER A 172 8.60 30.06 8.90
C SER A 172 8.55 29.12 10.10
N SER A 173 9.74 28.77 10.60
CA SER A 173 10.05 27.87 11.71
C SER A 173 9.07 27.91 12.89
N GLY A 174 8.42 26.79 13.20
CA GLY A 174 7.75 26.55 14.49
C GLY A 174 6.26 26.24 14.46
N SER A 175 5.66 25.84 13.33
CA SER A 175 4.27 25.35 13.32
C SER A 175 4.20 23.94 13.88
N ALA A 176 3.32 23.68 14.85
CA ALA A 176 3.02 22.32 15.30
C ALA A 176 2.66 21.46 14.08
N THR A 177 3.37 20.34 13.89
CA THR A 177 3.14 19.43 12.77
C THR A 177 2.36 18.23 13.29
N ARG A 178 1.28 17.84 12.60
CA ARG A 178 0.50 16.65 12.96
C ARG A 178 0.80 15.55 11.95
N LEU A 179 1.24 14.40 12.46
CA LEU A 179 1.43 13.19 11.66
C LEU A 179 0.17 12.35 11.75
N VAL A 180 -0.27 11.84 10.61
CA VAL A 180 -1.52 11.09 10.52
C VAL A 180 -1.29 9.85 9.66
N ILE A 181 -1.69 8.69 10.17
CA ILE A 181 -1.65 7.42 9.45
C ILE A 181 -2.88 7.29 8.54
N ASP A 182 -2.65 6.74 7.35
CA ASP A 182 -3.65 6.43 6.33
C ASP A 182 -4.49 7.68 5.99
N PRO A 183 -3.88 8.65 5.29
CA PRO A 183 -4.53 9.90 4.96
C PRO A 183 -5.70 9.69 3.99
N THR A 184 -6.76 10.44 4.22
CA THR A 184 -7.85 10.62 3.27
C THR A 184 -7.42 11.52 2.11
N GLU A 185 -8.20 11.56 1.03
CA GLU A 185 -7.91 12.44 -0.11
C GLU A 185 -7.85 13.92 0.31
N GLU A 186 -8.73 14.34 1.21
CA GLU A 186 -8.74 15.71 1.76
C GLU A 186 -7.47 16.00 2.56
N GLU A 187 -7.02 15.04 3.36
CA GLU A 187 -5.78 15.18 4.14
C GLU A 187 -4.54 15.12 3.23
N GLU A 188 -4.56 14.36 2.15
CA GLU A 188 -3.48 14.33 1.15
C GLU A 188 -3.38 15.67 0.41
N ALA A 189 -4.52 16.29 0.09
CA ALA A 189 -4.57 17.62 -0.54
C ALA A 189 -4.11 18.74 0.41
N ALA A 190 -4.42 18.61 1.70
CA ALA A 190 -3.99 19.55 2.75
C ALA A 190 -2.58 19.28 3.28
N ALA A 191 -2.00 18.11 2.97
CA ALA A 191 -0.70 17.70 3.47
C ALA A 191 0.43 18.55 2.89
N ARG A 192 1.36 18.91 3.77
CA ARG A 192 2.63 19.50 3.38
C ARG A 192 3.58 18.45 2.81
N ALA A 193 3.45 17.21 3.30
CA ALA A 193 4.12 16.08 2.69
C ALA A 193 3.36 14.77 2.88
N CYS A 194 3.44 13.92 1.86
CA CYS A 194 2.91 12.56 1.91
C CYS A 194 4.08 11.58 1.91
N PHE A 195 4.10 10.73 2.93
CA PHE A 195 4.99 9.61 3.05
C PHE A 195 4.26 8.34 2.68
N SER A 196 4.89 7.52 1.86
CA SER A 196 4.47 6.14 1.69
C SER A 196 5.61 5.26 2.14
N ALA A 197 5.39 4.49 3.20
CA ALA A 197 6.39 3.59 3.72
C ALA A 197 5.95 2.16 3.45
N VAL A 198 6.81 1.43 2.73
CA VAL A 198 6.62 0.00 2.48
C VAL A 198 7.44 -0.75 3.50
N PHE A 199 6.79 -1.45 4.41
CA PHE A 199 7.42 -2.23 5.46
C PHE A 199 7.60 -3.67 5.03
N VAL A 200 8.75 -4.19 5.39
CA VAL A 200 9.08 -5.60 5.24
C VAL A 200 9.12 -6.20 6.63
N PRO A 201 8.37 -7.30 6.89
CA PRO A 201 8.46 -8.00 8.17
C PRO A 201 9.90 -8.47 8.42
N ALA A 202 10.31 -8.43 9.69
CA ALA A 202 11.71 -8.59 10.11
C ALA A 202 12.37 -9.93 9.69
N ASP A 203 11.58 -10.93 9.28
CA ASP A 203 12.05 -12.26 8.89
C ASP A 203 12.64 -12.35 7.46
N ALA A 204 12.61 -11.27 6.69
CA ALA A 204 13.14 -11.27 5.32
C ALA A 204 14.68 -11.27 5.26
N PRO A 205 15.32 -12.03 4.35
CA PRO A 205 16.79 -12.09 4.21
C PRO A 205 17.43 -10.73 3.86
N GLN A 206 16.69 -9.80 3.26
CA GLN A 206 17.14 -8.43 2.99
C GLN A 206 17.28 -7.55 4.26
N ALA A 207 16.78 -8.00 5.42
CA ALA A 207 16.99 -7.33 6.71
C ALA A 207 18.43 -7.51 7.25
N ARG A 208 19.21 -8.46 6.72
CA ARG A 208 20.54 -8.81 7.27
C ARG A 208 21.65 -7.79 7.01
N GLY A 209 21.43 -6.77 6.17
CA GLY A 209 22.42 -5.74 5.85
C GLY A 209 22.23 -4.39 6.56
N LEU A 210 21.16 -4.23 7.35
CA LEU A 210 20.75 -2.95 7.91
C LEU A 210 20.43 -3.14 9.40
N ALA A 211 21.43 -2.90 10.25
CA ALA A 211 21.37 -3.10 11.70
C ALA A 211 20.21 -2.35 12.39
N THR A 212 19.59 -3.05 13.35
CA THR A 212 18.70 -2.61 14.45
C THR A 212 17.18 -2.46 14.19
N SER A 213 16.46 -3.31 14.94
CA SER A 213 15.04 -3.40 15.37
C SER A 213 13.88 -2.99 14.46
N THR A 214 12.97 -3.97 14.29
CA THR A 214 11.54 -3.84 13.93
C THR A 214 11.22 -3.12 12.64
N ALA A 215 11.10 -3.90 11.55
CA ALA A 215 10.50 -3.53 10.26
C ALA A 215 10.99 -2.21 9.63
N ARG A 216 11.98 -2.27 8.74
CA ARG A 216 12.41 -1.07 7.99
C ARG A 216 11.59 -0.84 6.73
N ALA A 217 11.35 0.44 6.45
CA ALA A 217 10.78 0.89 5.20
C ALA A 217 11.71 0.56 4.01
N ALA A 218 11.33 -0.37 3.15
CA ALA A 218 12.05 -0.77 1.93
C ALA A 218 11.99 0.29 0.83
N SER A 219 10.99 1.17 0.87
CA SER A 219 10.94 2.39 0.07
C SER A 219 10.14 3.46 0.82
N LEU A 220 10.74 4.64 0.98
CA LEU A 220 10.10 5.83 1.52
C LEU A 220 10.04 6.86 0.40
N ARG A 221 8.83 7.20 -0.06
CA ARG A 221 8.64 8.37 -0.91
C ARG A 221 8.33 9.55 -0.02
N ILE A 222 9.06 10.64 -0.19
CA ILE A 222 8.76 11.93 0.43
C ILE A 222 8.22 12.82 -0.68
N ALA A 223 6.91 13.05 -0.68
CA ALA A 223 6.31 14.04 -1.55
C ALA A 223 6.14 15.34 -0.75
N GLY A 224 7.17 16.18 -0.63
CA GLY A 224 7.08 17.46 0.09
C GLY A 224 8.40 17.92 0.71
N SER A 225 8.35 19.03 1.45
CA SER A 225 9.48 19.56 2.24
C SER A 225 9.25 19.26 3.72
N THR A 226 10.00 18.30 4.27
CA THR A 226 9.90 17.88 5.68
C THR A 226 11.24 17.99 6.38
N SER A 227 11.20 18.20 7.69
CA SER A 227 12.40 18.04 8.52
C SER A 227 12.73 16.56 8.71
N ARG A 228 13.98 16.26 9.08
CA ARG A 228 14.42 14.89 9.37
C ARG A 228 13.66 14.27 10.55
N GLU A 229 13.37 15.09 11.57
CA GLU A 229 12.63 14.66 12.76
C GLU A 229 11.19 14.26 12.43
N GLU A 230 10.53 15.01 11.53
CA GLU A 230 9.19 14.67 11.03
C GLU A 230 9.19 13.37 10.22
N ALA A 231 10.25 13.12 9.44
CA ALA A 231 10.39 11.88 8.70
C ALA A 231 10.64 10.68 9.62
N GLU A 232 11.47 10.82 10.65
CA GLU A 232 11.72 9.77 11.64
C GLU A 232 10.45 9.46 12.45
N GLY A 233 9.71 10.48 12.88
CA GLY A 233 8.40 10.30 13.54
C GLY A 233 7.36 9.66 12.63
N ALA A 234 7.32 10.04 11.35
CA ALA A 234 6.41 9.44 10.37
C ALA A 234 6.72 7.96 10.13
N VAL A 235 8.01 7.58 10.11
CA VAL A 235 8.41 6.17 9.99
C VAL A 235 7.97 5.37 11.20
N ALA A 236 8.16 5.86 12.42
CA ALA A 236 7.74 5.17 13.64
C ALA A 236 6.22 4.93 13.70
N LEU A 237 5.42 5.93 13.31
CA LEU A 237 3.97 5.77 13.19
C LEU A 237 3.60 4.80 12.08
N ALA A 238 4.26 4.90 10.94
CA ALA A 238 4.02 4.00 9.82
C ALA A 238 4.40 2.54 10.15
N GLU A 239 5.39 2.30 11.02
CA GLU A 239 5.75 0.95 11.52
C GLU A 239 4.57 0.34 12.30
N ALA A 240 3.96 1.10 13.21
CA ALA A 240 2.81 0.65 13.98
C ALA A 240 1.60 0.36 13.06
N GLY A 241 1.33 1.25 12.11
CA GLY A 241 0.28 1.06 11.10
C GLY A 241 0.54 -0.16 10.21
N ALA A 242 1.78 -0.35 9.78
CA ALA A 242 2.13 -1.48 8.94
C ALA A 242 2.11 -2.82 9.68
N ALA A 243 2.41 -2.85 10.99
CA ALA A 243 2.22 -4.04 11.81
C ALA A 243 0.74 -4.43 11.89
N ALA A 244 -0.16 -3.46 12.06
CA ALA A 244 -1.60 -3.68 12.04
C ALA A 244 -2.09 -4.17 10.66
N ALA A 245 -1.60 -3.57 9.57
CA ALA A 245 -1.89 -4.02 8.21
C ALA A 245 -1.38 -5.44 7.96
N GLY A 246 -0.14 -5.75 8.34
CA GLY A 246 0.44 -7.09 8.21
C GLY A 246 -0.34 -8.15 8.98
N ALA A 247 -0.74 -7.85 10.22
CA ALA A 247 -1.61 -8.71 11.01
C ALA A 247 -2.95 -8.96 10.31
N PHE A 248 -3.57 -7.91 9.75
CA PHE A 248 -4.80 -8.02 8.98
C PHE A 248 -4.64 -8.89 7.73
N LEU A 249 -3.60 -8.67 6.92
CA LEU A 249 -3.33 -9.48 5.73
C LEU A 249 -3.12 -10.96 6.10
N SER A 250 -2.35 -11.23 7.15
CA SER A 250 -2.11 -12.60 7.62
C SER A 250 -3.41 -13.28 8.09
N LEU A 251 -4.30 -12.54 8.75
CA LEU A 251 -5.59 -13.05 9.20
C LEU A 251 -6.54 -13.30 8.01
N ALA A 252 -6.55 -12.41 7.01
CA ALA A 252 -7.33 -12.56 5.79
C ALA A 252 -6.93 -13.83 5.02
N MET A 253 -5.63 -14.07 4.86
CA MET A 253 -5.13 -15.29 4.22
C MET A 253 -5.50 -16.55 5.01
N ARG A 254 -5.38 -16.53 6.34
CA ARG A 254 -5.78 -17.67 7.19
C ARG A 254 -7.27 -17.99 7.10
N ARG A 255 -8.11 -16.96 7.06
CA ARG A 255 -9.57 -17.13 6.87
C ARG A 255 -9.86 -17.78 5.53
N ARG A 256 -9.13 -17.38 4.48
CA ARG A 256 -9.32 -17.96 3.15
C ARG A 256 -8.85 -19.40 3.06
N THR A 257 -7.66 -19.72 3.58
CA THR A 257 -7.17 -21.11 3.60
C THR A 257 -8.10 -22.02 4.40
N ALA A 258 -8.71 -21.51 5.49
CA ALA A 258 -9.75 -22.23 6.22
C ALA A 258 -11.02 -22.46 5.37
N GLN A 259 -11.53 -21.44 4.69
CA GLN A 259 -12.71 -21.56 3.81
C GLN A 259 -12.46 -22.51 2.63
N ASP A 260 -11.28 -22.47 2.01
CA ASP A 260 -10.93 -23.37 0.93
C ASP A 260 -10.74 -24.81 1.42
N ALA A 261 -10.22 -25.01 2.64
CA ALA A 261 -10.15 -26.32 3.28
C ALA A 261 -11.55 -26.89 3.57
N GLU A 262 -12.48 -26.08 4.09
CA GLU A 262 -13.88 -26.47 4.30
C GLU A 262 -14.55 -26.87 2.99
N ARG A 263 -14.41 -26.05 1.93
CA ARG A 263 -14.97 -26.36 0.60
C ARG A 263 -14.42 -27.67 0.04
N ARG A 264 -13.12 -27.93 0.19
CA ARG A 264 -12.49 -29.19 -0.26
C ARG A 264 -12.93 -30.39 0.58
N GLY A 265 -13.14 -30.22 1.89
CA GLY A 265 -13.63 -31.27 2.78
C GLY A 265 -15.06 -31.72 2.45
N VAL A 266 -15.93 -30.79 2.03
CA VAL A 266 -17.31 -31.10 1.63
C VAL A 266 -17.37 -31.90 0.32
N VAL A 267 -16.43 -31.69 -0.61
CA VAL A 267 -16.40 -32.37 -1.92
C VAL A 267 -15.93 -33.83 -1.81
N LEU A 268 -15.20 -34.20 -0.76
CA LEU A 268 -14.70 -35.58 -0.58
C LEU A 268 -15.68 -36.51 0.16
N GLN A 269 -16.81 -36.00 0.65
CA GLN A 269 -17.83 -36.78 1.38
C GLN A 269 -19.14 -37.01 0.60
N GLY A 270 -19.21 -36.60 -0.66
CA GLY A 270 -20.34 -36.87 -1.57
C GLY A 270 -19.97 -37.84 -2.67
#